data_AF-A0A523TR89-F1
#
_entry.id   AF-A0A523TR89-F1
#
_cell.length_a   1.000
_cell.length_b   1.000
_cell.length_c   1.000
_cell.angle_alpha   90.00
_cell.angle_beta   90.00
_cell.angle_gamma   90.00
#
_symmetry.space_group_name_H-M   'P 1'
#
loop_
_entity.id
_entity.type
_entity.pdbx_description
1 polymer ?
#
loop_
_entity_poly.entity_id
_entity_poly.type
_entity_poly.pdbx_seq_one_letter_code
_entity_poly.pdbx_strand_id
1 'polypeptide(L)'
;MTTERELPEGVDEKGNLVFKTLPGEKKAEGLLRVSGVVLKDAIETWSGLWEELRDSVNQKGQITTGKKVSFTPSCGWAELLERMWLLGHYLDYMKRLIDGKA
;
A
#
# COMPACT_ATOMS: atom_id res chain seq x y z
N MET A 1 -3.49 0.33 26.43
CA MET A 1 -3.63 1.59 25.68
C MET A 1 -4.57 1.30 24.53
N THR A 2 -5.85 1.45 24.81
CA THR A 2 -6.96 1.11 23.95
C THR A 2 -7.96 2.24 24.16
N THR A 3 -8.74 2.55 23.13
CA THR A 3 -9.87 3.49 23.12
C THR A 3 -9.56 4.82 22.45
N GLU A 4 -9.96 4.92 21.19
CA GLU A 4 -11.02 5.85 20.82
C GLU A 4 -12.03 5.12 19.92
N ARG A 5 -13.04 4.51 20.56
CA ARG A 5 -14.31 4.19 19.90
C ARG A 5 -15.17 5.43 20.07
N GLU A 6 -15.36 6.23 19.03
CA GLU A 6 -16.37 7.29 19.09
C GLU A 6 -17.76 6.67 19.21
N LEU A 7 -18.53 7.17 20.18
CA LEU A 7 -19.83 6.67 20.61
C LEU A 7 -20.94 6.93 19.57
N PRO A 8 -21.97 6.07 19.48
CA PRO A 8 -23.18 6.38 18.72
C PRO A 8 -23.92 7.57 19.36
N GLU A 9 -24.18 8.64 18.58
CA GLU A 9 -25.01 9.77 18.99
C GLU A 9 -26.48 9.44 18.72
N GLY A 10 -27.06 8.70 19.66
CA GLY A 10 -28.50 8.59 19.80
C GLY A 10 -29.20 7.75 18.74
N VAL A 11 -30.49 7.58 19.01
CA VAL A 11 -31.43 6.78 18.23
C VAL A 11 -32.45 7.76 17.65
N ASP A 12 -32.71 7.69 16.34
CA ASP A 12 -33.74 8.52 15.70
C ASP A 12 -35.13 8.22 16.27
N GLU A 13 -36.11 9.03 15.89
CA GLU A 13 -37.52 8.91 16.31
C GLU A 13 -38.15 7.53 16.00
N LYS A 14 -37.46 6.71 15.18
CA LYS A 14 -37.88 5.41 14.69
C LYS A 14 -37.04 4.25 15.23
N GLY A 15 -36.09 4.49 16.14
CA GLY A 15 -35.29 3.41 16.72
C GLY A 15 -33.97 3.12 16.02
N ASN A 16 -33.55 3.91 15.02
CA ASN A 16 -32.32 3.69 14.28
C ASN A 16 -31.12 4.44 14.88
N LEU A 17 -29.98 3.77 14.94
CA LEU A 17 -28.72 4.40 15.34
C LEU A 17 -28.30 5.44 14.29
N VAL A 18 -28.11 6.69 14.71
CA VAL A 18 -27.65 7.77 13.84
C VAL A 18 -26.14 7.91 13.98
N PHE A 19 -25.41 7.63 12.90
CA PHE A 19 -23.97 7.87 12.85
C PHE A 19 -23.69 9.29 12.36
N LYS A 20 -22.87 10.03 13.11
CA LYS A 20 -22.44 11.37 12.70
C LYS A 20 -21.57 11.26 11.46
N THR A 21 -22.01 11.89 10.36
CA THR A 21 -21.18 11.96 9.16
C THR A 21 -20.03 12.92 9.44
N LEU A 22 -18.78 12.43 9.35
CA LEU A 22 -17.60 13.27 9.62
C LEU A 22 -17.57 14.50 8.68
N PRO A 23 -17.17 15.68 9.18
CA PRO A 23 -16.92 16.85 8.35
C PRO A 23 -15.93 16.55 7.22
N GLY A 24 -16.06 17.24 6.09
CA GLY A 24 -15.22 17.03 4.90
C GLY A 24 -13.72 17.10 5.19
N GLU A 25 -13.29 18.03 6.05
CA GLU A 25 -11.90 18.19 6.47
C GLU A 25 -11.36 16.97 7.23
N LYS A 26 -12.12 16.43 8.20
CA LYS A 26 -11.73 15.22 8.94
C LYS A 26 -11.69 13.98 8.04
N LYS A 27 -12.58 13.90 7.03
CA LYS A 27 -12.54 12.84 6.02
C LYS A 27 -11.31 12.95 5.14
N ALA A 28 -10.94 14.15 4.72
CA ALA A 28 -9.74 14.41 3.93
C ALA A 28 -8.47 14.06 4.73
N GLU A 29 -8.41 14.44 6.00
CA GLU A 29 -7.30 14.09 6.90
C GLU A 29 -7.16 12.56 7.07
N GLY A 30 -8.28 11.87 7.29
CA GLY A 30 -8.30 10.40 7.35
C GLY A 30 -7.80 9.75 6.06
N LEU A 31 -8.27 10.25 4.90
CA LEU A 31 -7.85 9.77 3.58
C LEU A 31 -6.34 9.97 3.36
N LEU A 32 -5.82 11.15 3.68
CA LEU A 32 -4.39 11.47 3.55
C LEU A 32 -3.53 10.61 4.47
N ARG A 33 -4.00 10.36 5.70
CA ARG A 33 -3.29 9.51 6.66
C ARG A 33 -3.21 8.06 6.18
N VAL A 34 -4.33 7.47 5.75
CA VAL A 34 -4.37 6.10 5.21
C VAL A 34 -3.51 6.00 3.96
N SER A 35 -3.64 6.98 3.05
CA SER A 35 -2.85 7.06 1.83
C SER A 35 -1.34 7.11 2.13
N GLY A 36 -0.93 7.90 3.12
CA GLY A 36 0.46 8.02 3.52
C GLY A 36 1.04 6.71 4.06
N VAL A 37 0.27 5.94 4.83
CA VAL A 37 0.71 4.63 5.35
C VAL A 37 0.88 3.64 4.20
N VAL A 38 -0.12 3.49 3.34
CA VAL A 38 -0.05 2.51 2.24
C VAL A 38 1.03 2.86 1.23
N LEU A 39 1.21 4.14 0.91
CA LEU A 39 2.31 4.58 0.02
C LEU A 39 3.67 4.32 0.64
N LYS A 40 3.82 4.49 1.95
CA LYS A 40 5.07 4.17 2.65
C LYS A 40 5.38 2.68 2.52
N ASP A 41 4.42 1.80 2.80
CA ASP A 41 4.60 0.35 2.69
C ASP A 41 4.91 -0.08 1.25
N ALA A 42 4.29 0.57 0.26
CA ALA A 42 4.59 0.39 -1.16
C ALA A 42 6.04 0.79 -1.51
N ILE A 43 6.50 1.95 -1.03
CA ILE A 43 7.86 2.44 -1.27
C ILE A 43 8.89 1.51 -0.61
N GLU A 44 8.64 1.05 0.61
CA GLU A 44 9.54 0.12 1.31
C GLU A 44 9.62 -1.22 0.57
N THR A 45 8.47 -1.77 0.14
CA THR A 45 8.41 -3.01 -0.65
C THR A 45 9.14 -2.86 -1.98
N TRP A 46 8.92 -1.74 -2.69
CA TRP A 46 9.62 -1.45 -3.94
C TRP A 46 11.13 -1.31 -3.73
N SER A 47 11.56 -0.63 -2.67
CA SER A 47 12.99 -0.45 -2.36
C SER A 47 13.67 -1.81 -2.11
N GLY A 48 13.02 -2.70 -1.36
CA GLY A 48 13.52 -4.06 -1.15
C GLY A 48 13.60 -4.88 -2.43
N LEU A 49 12.60 -4.78 -3.32
CA LEU A 49 12.64 -5.41 -4.64
C LEU A 49 13.76 -4.83 -5.53
N TRP A 50 13.95 -3.52 -5.47
CA TRP A 50 14.94 -2.84 -6.29
C TRP A 50 16.37 -3.23 -5.92
N GLU A 51 16.70 -3.37 -4.63
CA GLU A 51 18.04 -3.82 -4.23
C GLU A 51 18.35 -5.25 -4.73
N GLU A 52 17.38 -6.16 -4.75
CA GLU A 52 17.56 -7.50 -5.34
C GLU A 52 17.81 -7.45 -6.86
N LEU A 53 17.18 -6.51 -7.55
CA LEU A 53 17.31 -6.34 -9.01
C LEU A 53 18.53 -5.52 -9.40
N ARG A 54 19.00 -4.62 -8.53
CA ARG A 54 20.07 -3.65 -8.80
C ARG A 54 21.37 -4.33 -9.20
N ASP A 55 21.73 -5.43 -8.54
CA ASP A 55 22.96 -6.18 -8.85
C ASP A 55 22.90 -6.88 -10.22
N SER A 56 21.71 -6.99 -10.82
CA SER A 56 21.47 -7.63 -12.11
C SER A 56 21.29 -6.65 -13.26
N VAL A 57 21.21 -5.34 -12.97
CA VAL A 57 21.04 -4.27 -13.94
C VAL A 57 22.30 -3.42 -13.94
N ASN A 58 22.97 -3.29 -15.09
CA ASN A 58 24.15 -2.44 -15.16
C ASN A 58 23.78 -0.94 -14.98
N GLN A 59 24.76 -0.08 -14.69
CA GLN A 59 24.56 1.38 -14.49
C GLN A 59 23.89 2.11 -15.67
N LYS A 60 23.69 1.44 -16.82
CA LYS A 60 23.00 1.95 -18.01
C LYS A 60 21.58 1.39 -18.18
N GLY A 61 21.03 0.69 -17.19
CA GLY A 61 19.68 0.11 -17.26
C GLY A 61 19.57 -1.10 -18.19
N GLN A 62 20.69 -1.65 -18.66
CA GLN A 62 20.71 -2.84 -19.51
C GLN A 62 20.92 -4.07 -18.63
N ILE A 63 20.08 -5.09 -18.81
CA ILE A 63 20.38 -6.43 -18.31
C ILE A 63 21.69 -6.85 -18.98
N THR A 64 22.68 -7.26 -18.20
CA THR A 64 24.00 -7.65 -18.71
C THR A 64 23.88 -8.89 -19.61
N THR A 65 23.61 -8.67 -20.90
CA THR A 65 23.37 -9.70 -21.92
C THR A 65 24.60 -10.56 -22.25
N GLY A 66 25.76 -10.25 -21.67
CA GLY A 66 27.03 -10.93 -21.97
C GLY A 66 27.29 -12.21 -21.19
N LYS A 67 26.46 -12.57 -20.21
CA LYS A 67 26.69 -13.76 -19.38
C LYS A 67 25.33 -14.42 -19.18
N LYS A 68 25.22 -15.71 -19.48
CA LYS A 68 24.11 -16.59 -19.06
C LYS A 68 24.07 -16.62 -17.52
N VAL A 69 23.77 -15.50 -16.89
CA VAL A 69 23.62 -15.38 -15.45
C VAL A 69 22.13 -15.57 -15.24
N SER A 70 21.78 -16.80 -14.88
CA SER A 70 20.50 -17.09 -14.27
C SER A 70 20.33 -16.14 -13.09
N PHE A 71 19.56 -15.07 -13.28
CA PHE A 71 19.17 -14.20 -12.17
C PHE A 71 18.50 -15.09 -11.13
N THR A 72 19.07 -15.11 -9.93
CA THR A 72 18.55 -15.84 -8.79
C THR A 72 18.49 -14.83 -7.66
N PRO A 73 17.29 -14.35 -7.29
CA PRO A 73 17.15 -13.40 -6.19
C PRO A 73 17.68 -14.03 -4.90
N SER A 74 18.29 -13.21 -4.04
CA SER A 74 18.90 -13.68 -2.79
C SER A 74 17.84 -14.23 -1.82
N CYS A 75 16.63 -13.65 -1.86
CA CYS A 75 15.44 -14.09 -1.13
C CYS A 75 14.70 -15.27 -1.77
N GLY A 76 15.12 -15.72 -2.96
CA GLY A 76 14.43 -16.76 -3.71
C GLY A 76 13.20 -16.28 -4.48
N TRP A 77 12.78 -17.07 -5.47
CA TRP A 77 11.73 -16.68 -6.42
C TRP A 77 10.36 -16.51 -5.79
N ALA A 78 10.00 -17.34 -4.82
CA ALA A 78 8.70 -17.27 -4.16
C ALA A 78 8.53 -15.95 -3.41
N GLU A 79 9.51 -15.57 -2.59
CA GLU A 79 9.47 -14.33 -1.81
C GLU A 79 9.55 -13.08 -2.70
N LEU A 80 10.36 -13.11 -3.77
CA LEU A 80 10.40 -12.02 -4.75
C LEU A 80 9.02 -11.80 -5.40
N LEU A 81 8.37 -12.88 -5.87
CA LEU A 81 7.07 -12.79 -6.52
C LEU A 81 5.98 -12.34 -5.55
N GLU A 82 6.03 -12.76 -4.29
CA GLU A 82 5.13 -12.31 -3.24
C GLU A 82 5.29 -10.80 -2.99
N ARG A 83 6.52 -10.30 -2.86
CA ARG A 83 6.79 -8.86 -2.71
C ARG A 83 6.31 -8.06 -3.93
N MET A 84 6.49 -8.58 -5.15
CA MET A 84 5.96 -7.95 -6.36
C MET A 84 4.43 -7.92 -6.37
N TRP A 85 3.79 -8.99 -5.93
CA TRP A 85 2.33 -9.06 -5.82
C TRP A 85 1.79 -8.09 -4.76
N LEU A 86 2.42 -8.02 -3.58
CA LEU A 86 2.10 -7.07 -2.52
C LEU A 86 2.24 -5.62 -2.98
N LEU A 87 3.32 -5.30 -3.70
CA LEU A 87 3.48 -3.98 -4.29
C LEU A 87 2.32 -3.63 -5.24
N GLY A 88 1.94 -4.57 -6.11
CA GLY A 88 0.77 -4.40 -6.98
C GLY A 88 -0.51 -4.18 -6.17
N HIS A 89 -0.68 -4.91 -5.07
CA HIS A 89 -1.82 -4.75 -4.18
C HIS A 89 -1.89 -3.36 -3.53
N TYR A 90 -0.76 -2.85 -3.03
CA TYR A 90 -0.72 -1.51 -2.45
C TYR A 90 -1.06 -0.43 -3.47
N LEU A 91 -0.56 -0.56 -4.71
CA LEU A 91 -0.85 0.40 -5.79
C LEU A 91 -2.31 0.33 -6.25
N ASP A 92 -2.88 -0.87 -6.40
CA ASP A 92 -4.29 -1.04 -6.75
C ASP A 92 -5.22 -0.50 -5.65
N TYR A 93 -4.91 -0.82 -4.39
CA TYR A 93 -5.65 -0.30 -3.25
C TYR A 93 -5.62 1.23 -3.21
N MET A 94 -4.43 1.84 -3.37
CA MET A 94 -4.29 3.29 -3.42
C MET A 94 -5.06 3.92 -4.58
N LYS A 95 -5.03 3.29 -5.76
CA LYS A 95 -5.80 3.76 -6.91
C LYS A 95 -7.29 3.73 -6.62
N ARG A 96 -7.80 2.63 -6.06
CA ARG A 96 -9.22 2.50 -5.68
C ARG A 96 -9.60 3.51 -4.59
N LEU A 97 -8.73 3.74 -3.62
CA LEU A 97 -8.93 4.70 -2.54
C LEU A 97 -9.08 6.13 -3.06
N ILE A 98 -8.22 6.54 -3.99
CA ILE A 98 -8.30 7.86 -4.63
C ILE A 98 -9.53 7.96 -5.54
N ASP A 99 -9.85 6.90 -6.28
CA ASP A 99 -11.03 6.84 -7.16
C ASP A 99 -12.36 6.76 -6.39
N GLY A 100 -12.33 6.66 -5.05
CA GLY A 100 -13.52 6.51 -4.19
C GLY A 100 -14.19 5.14 -4.29
N LYS A 101 -13.45 4.11 -4.72
CA LYS A 101 -13.89 2.72 -4.98
C LYS A 101 -13.19 1.70 -4.06
N ALA A 102 -12.53 2.17 -2.99
CA ALA A 102 -11.88 1.31 -2.01
C ALA A 102 -12.90 0.47 -1.26
#